data_AF-A0A5C8TAR1-F1
#
_entry.id   AF-A0A5C8TAR1-F1
#
_cell.length_a   1.000
_cell.length_b   1.000
_cell.length_c   1.000
_cell.angle_alpha   90.00
_cell.angle_beta   90.00
_cell.angle_gamma   90.00
#
_symmetry.space_group_name_H-M   'P 1'
#
loop_
_entity.id
_entity.type
_entity.pdbx_description
1 polymer ?
#
loop_
_entity_poly.entity_id
_entity_poly.type
_entity_poly.pdbx_seq_one_letter_code
_entity_poly.pdbx_strand_id
1 'polypeptide(L)'
;GERRRVDAAFVAGLLFGPPAFAWLAGAWPEMRIVASLPVLVVAGLLVGFGTRLGSGCTSGHGVAGLARLSPRSLVAVLTFLAAGMATVALMRTLMPTSGVSW
;
A
#
# COMPACT_ATOMS: atom_id res chain seq x y z
N GLY A 1 1.58 -9.38 -24.33
CA GLY A 1 2.95 -9.94 -24.21
C GLY A 1 3.80 -9.14 -23.24
N GLU A 2 4.02 -7.86 -23.50
CA GLU A 2 4.99 -7.03 -22.78
C GLU A 2 4.51 -6.50 -21.41
N ARG A 3 3.27 -5.98 -21.31
CA ARG A 3 2.69 -5.52 -20.03
C ARG A 3 2.74 -6.59 -18.94
N ARG A 4 2.32 -7.81 -19.25
CA ARG A 4 2.33 -8.95 -18.31
C ARG A 4 3.74 -9.32 -17.83
N ARG A 5 4.78 -9.06 -18.64
CA ARG A 5 6.19 -9.26 -18.24
C ARG A 5 6.64 -8.17 -17.26
N VAL A 6 6.24 -6.93 -17.49
CA VAL A 6 6.53 -5.81 -16.58
C VAL A 6 5.79 -5.99 -15.25
N ASP A 7 4.52 -6.39 -15.28
CA ASP A 7 3.74 -6.69 -14.08
C ASP A 7 4.39 -7.83 -13.27
N ALA A 8 4.82 -8.90 -13.96
CA ALA A 8 5.53 -10.01 -13.32
C ALA A 8 6.87 -9.58 -12.73
N ALA A 9 7.63 -8.74 -13.43
CA ALA A 9 8.91 -8.20 -12.93
C ALA A 9 8.69 -7.31 -11.69
N PHE A 10 7.62 -6.51 -11.67
CA PHE A 10 7.24 -5.70 -10.51
C PHE A 10 6.85 -6.57 -9.30
N VAL A 11 6.00 -7.58 -9.52
CA VAL A 11 5.61 -8.53 -8.47
C VAL A 11 6.82 -9.32 -7.96
N ALA A 12 7.72 -9.75 -8.84
CA ALA A 12 8.96 -10.39 -8.45
C ALA A 12 9.82 -9.44 -7.60
N GLY A 13 9.97 -8.17 -8.01
CA GLY A 13 10.67 -7.16 -7.22
C GLY A 13 10.08 -6.95 -5.82
N LEU A 14 8.75 -6.92 -5.70
CA LEU A 14 8.06 -6.83 -4.40
C LEU A 14 8.34 -8.06 -3.51
N LEU A 15 8.39 -9.26 -4.09
CA LEU A 15 8.62 -10.50 -3.36
C LEU A 15 10.09 -10.67 -2.95
N PHE A 16 11.02 -10.32 -3.83
CA PHE A 16 12.47 -10.46 -3.61
C PHE A 16 13.11 -9.26 -2.90
N GLY A 17 12.42 -8.12 -2.82
CA GLY A 17 12.91 -6.90 -2.18
C GLY A 17 13.28 -7.10 -0.70
N PRO A 18 12.38 -7.59 0.18
CA PRO A 18 12.70 -7.79 1.59
C PRO A 18 13.84 -8.80 1.84
N PRO A 19 13.89 -9.97 1.16
CA PRO A 19 15.04 -10.87 1.24
C PRO A 19 16.35 -10.22 0.77
N ALA A 20 16.33 -9.47 -0.33
CA ALA A 20 17.51 -8.76 -0.83
C ALA A 20 17.99 -7.69 0.16
N PHE A 21 17.06 -6.95 0.78
CA PHE A 21 17.36 -6.00 1.85
C PHE A 21 17.98 -6.71 3.05
N ALA A 22 17.40 -7.83 3.49
CA ALA A 22 17.94 -8.61 4.61
C ALA A 22 19.36 -9.13 4.34
N TRP A 23 19.64 -9.52 3.10
CA TRP A 23 20.97 -9.96 2.67
C TRP A 23 21.99 -8.81 2.67
N LEU A 24 21.58 -7.61 2.25
CA LEU A 24 22.45 -6.42 2.20
C LEU A 24 22.68 -5.77 3.57
N ALA A 25 21.62 -5.64 4.37
CA ALA A 25 21.63 -4.95 5.67
C ALA A 25 21.96 -5.89 6.84
N GLY A 26 22.02 -7.21 6.61
CA GLY A 26 22.30 -8.21 7.64
C GLY A 26 21.17 -8.41 8.66
N ALA A 27 20.03 -7.74 8.48
CA ALA A 27 18.88 -7.81 9.37
C ALA A 27 17.57 -7.78 8.57
N TRP A 28 16.59 -8.54 9.04
CA TRP A 28 15.24 -8.45 8.51
C TRP A 28 14.61 -7.11 8.87
N PRO A 29 13.82 -6.50 7.97
CA PRO A 29 13.06 -5.31 8.33
C PRO A 29 12.12 -5.65 9.49
N GLU A 30 12.16 -4.87 10.57
CA GLU A 30 11.29 -5.05 11.71
C GLU A 30 9.83 -4.86 11.29
N MET A 31 9.09 -5.96 11.16
CA MET A 31 7.68 -5.94 10.82
C MET A 31 6.85 -6.05 12.09
N ARG A 32 6.45 -4.91 12.64
CA ARG A 32 5.57 -4.86 13.82
C ARG A 32 4.11 -4.86 13.40
N ILE A 33 3.47 -6.03 13.44
CA ILE A 33 2.03 -6.16 13.19
C ILE A 33 1.29 -5.85 14.48
N VAL A 34 0.92 -4.59 14.66
CA VAL A 34 0.18 -4.11 15.83
C VAL A 34 -1.34 -4.29 15.71
N ALA A 35 -1.83 -4.70 14.55
CA ALA A 35 -3.25 -4.91 14.29
C ALA A 35 -3.65 -6.39 14.47
N SER A 36 -4.87 -6.62 14.96
CA SER A 36 -5.42 -7.97 15.10
C SER A 36 -5.74 -8.59 13.73
N LEU A 37 -5.64 -9.93 13.62
CA LEU A 37 -5.95 -10.65 12.39
C LEU A 37 -7.31 -10.28 11.75
N PRO A 38 -8.41 -10.12 12.52
CA PRO A 38 -9.69 -9.70 11.94
C PRO A 38 -9.62 -8.33 11.28
N VAL A 39 -8.91 -7.38 11.90
CA VAL A 39 -8.72 -6.02 11.34
C VAL A 39 -7.90 -6.10 10.06
N LEU A 40 -6.85 -6.94 10.02
CA LEU A 40 -6.06 -7.16 8.79
C LEU A 40 -6.91 -7.70 7.65
N VAL A 41 -7.74 -8.70 7.91
CA VAL A 41 -8.60 -9.32 6.89
C VAL A 41 -9.60 -8.30 6.36
N VAL A 42 -10.29 -7.58 7.25
CA VAL A 42 -11.28 -6.56 6.85
C VAL A 42 -10.62 -5.42 6.09
N ALA A 43 -9.47 -4.93 6.56
CA ALA A 43 -8.70 -3.90 5.87
C ALA A 43 -8.26 -4.36 4.48
N GLY A 44 -7.74 -5.58 4.35
CA GLY A 44 -7.33 -6.16 3.07
C GLY A 44 -8.49 -6.27 2.07
N LEU A 45 -9.66 -6.71 2.53
CA LEU A 45 -10.88 -6.78 1.70
C LEU A 45 -11.36 -5.40 1.26
N LEU A 46 -11.40 -4.42 2.18
CA LEU A 46 -11.78 -3.04 1.88
C LEU A 46 -10.83 -2.40 0.86
N VAL A 47 -9.52 -2.56 1.05
CA VAL A 47 -8.50 -2.05 0.11
C VAL A 47 -8.64 -2.75 -1.24
N GLY A 48 -8.75 -4.08 -1.26
CA GLY A 48 -8.94 -4.85 -2.49
C GLY A 48 -10.18 -4.43 -3.27
N PHE A 49 -11.32 -4.29 -2.58
CA PHE A 49 -12.56 -3.79 -3.17
C PHE A 49 -12.41 -2.36 -3.70
N GLY A 50 -11.79 -1.46 -2.92
CA GLY A 50 -11.53 -0.07 -3.30
C GLY A 50 -10.65 0.06 -4.54
N THR A 51 -9.60 -0.77 -4.68
CA THR A 51 -8.76 -0.76 -5.89
C THR A 51 -9.54 -1.20 -7.14
N ARG A 52 -10.49 -2.11 -7.00
CA ARG A 52 -11.36 -2.53 -8.12
C ARG A 52 -12.32 -1.41 -8.52
N LEU A 53 -12.91 -0.71 -7.54
CA LEU A 53 -13.80 0.42 -7.78
C LEU A 53 -13.07 1.60 -8.43
N GLY A 54 -11.83 1.86 -8.02
CA GLY A 54 -10.95 2.89 -8.58
C GLY A 54 -10.30 2.52 -9.92
N SER A 55 -10.67 1.39 -10.55
CA SER A 55 -10.08 0.87 -11.80
C SER A 55 -8.55 0.66 -11.75
N GLY A 56 -7.98 0.51 -10.55
CA GLY A 56 -6.55 0.29 -10.34
C GLY A 56 -6.10 0.55 -8.90
N CYS A 57 -4.85 0.20 -8.60
CA CYS A 57 -4.24 0.47 -7.31
C CYS A 57 -3.47 1.81 -7.31
N THR A 58 -3.12 2.29 -6.11
CA THR A 58 -2.25 3.45 -5.88
C THR A 58 -0.91 3.31 -6.59
N SER A 59 -0.30 2.13 -6.55
CA SER A 59 0.96 1.84 -7.26
C SER A 59 0.81 1.91 -8.78
N GLY A 60 -0.28 1.40 -9.36
CA GLY A 60 -0.51 1.44 -10.80
C GLY A 60 -0.74 2.85 -11.34
N HIS A 61 -1.56 3.64 -10.66
CA HIS A 61 -1.77 5.07 -10.97
C HIS A 61 -0.53 5.91 -10.65
N GLY A 62 0.19 5.59 -9.58
CA GLY A 62 1.40 6.29 -9.16
C GLY A 62 2.59 6.05 -10.10
N VAL A 63 3.03 4.81 -10.28
CA VAL A 63 4.25 4.50 -11.03
C VAL A 63 4.06 4.71 -12.53
N ALA A 64 2.94 4.25 -13.11
CA ALA A 64 2.73 4.30 -14.55
C ALA A 64 1.87 5.49 -15.03
N GLY A 65 0.98 6.02 -14.17
CA GLY A 65 0.08 7.13 -14.52
C GLY A 65 0.63 8.51 -14.19
N LEU A 66 1.40 8.64 -13.10
CA LEU A 66 2.10 9.87 -12.71
C LEU A 66 3.35 10.11 -13.59
N ALA A 67 4.05 9.03 -13.99
CA ALA A 67 5.16 9.11 -14.94
C ALA A 67 4.74 9.64 -16.33
N ARG A 68 3.44 9.62 -16.64
CA ARG A 68 2.87 10.21 -17.88
C ARG A 68 2.27 11.61 -17.68
N LEU A 69 2.44 12.22 -16.50
CA LEU A 69 1.85 13.51 -16.10
C LEU A 69 0.33 13.61 -16.35
N SER A 70 -0.41 12.51 -16.19
CA SER A 70 -1.86 12.56 -16.41
C SER A 70 -2.59 13.16 -15.19
N PRO A 71 -3.40 14.22 -15.36
CA PRO A 71 -4.10 14.89 -14.25
C PRO A 71 -5.13 13.97 -13.58
N ARG A 72 -5.73 13.06 -14.35
CA ARG A 72 -6.69 12.07 -13.84
C ARG A 72 -6.03 11.08 -12.87
N SER A 73 -4.77 10.70 -13.12
CA SER A 73 -4.02 9.82 -12.22
C SER A 73 -3.54 10.54 -10.97
N LEU A 74 -3.18 11.83 -11.09
CA LEU A 74 -2.85 12.67 -9.94
C LEU A 74 -4.02 12.75 -8.95
N VAL A 75 -5.23 13.01 -9.45
CA VAL A 75 -6.43 13.08 -8.60
C VAL A 75 -6.69 11.73 -7.91
N ALA A 76 -6.57 10.61 -8.62
CA ALA A 76 -6.74 9.28 -8.03
C ALA A 76 -5.70 8.99 -6.92
N VAL A 77 -4.43 9.36 -7.13
CA VAL A 77 -3.39 9.18 -6.11
C VAL A 77 -3.66 10.08 -4.89
N LEU A 78 -4.03 11.34 -5.10
CA LEU A 78 -4.34 12.27 -4.02
C LEU A 78 -5.56 11.83 -3.20
N THR A 79 -6.62 11.32 -3.84
CA THR A 79 -7.79 10.82 -3.11
C THR A 79 -7.47 9.60 -2.26
N PHE A 80 -6.70 8.64 -2.79
CA PHE A 80 -6.25 7.50 -1.99
C PHE A 80 -5.36 7.91 -0.82
N LEU A 81 -4.42 8.84 -1.03
CA LEU A 81 -3.56 9.35 0.01
C LEU A 81 -4.36 10.10 1.09
N ALA A 82 -5.29 10.97 0.68
CA ALA A 82 -6.17 11.71 1.58
C ALA A 82 -7.06 10.77 2.40
N ALA A 83 -7.65 9.75 1.79
CA ALA A 83 -8.45 8.75 2.49
C ALA A 83 -7.61 7.98 3.53
N GLY A 84 -6.37 7.61 3.19
CA GLY A 84 -5.44 6.97 4.13
C GLY A 84 -5.09 7.88 5.32
N MET A 85 -4.74 9.14 5.05
CA MET A 85 -4.47 10.13 6.09
C MET A 85 -5.68 10.36 7.00
N ALA A 86 -6.87 10.50 6.42
CA ALA A 86 -8.12 10.64 7.17
C ALA A 86 -8.41 9.40 8.03
N THR A 87 -8.18 8.21 7.50
CA THR A 87 -8.38 6.94 8.23
C THR A 87 -7.43 6.85 9.43
N VAL A 88 -6.16 7.20 9.26
CA VAL A 88 -5.17 7.21 10.37
C VAL A 88 -5.52 8.29 11.39
N ALA A 89 -5.88 9.49 10.94
CA ALA A 89 -6.30 10.58 11.82
C ALA A 89 -7.52 10.18 12.65
N LEU A 90 -8.52 9.57 12.02
CA LEU A 90 -9.72 9.09 12.68
C LEU A 90 -9.44 7.94 13.64
N MET A 91 -8.63 6.96 13.25
CA MET A 91 -8.25 5.87 14.17
C MET A 91 -7.46 6.41 15.37
N ARG A 92 -6.58 7.40 15.16
CA ARG A 92 -5.82 8.05 16.23
C ARG A 92 -6.72 8.85 17.18
N THR A 93 -7.76 9.49 16.68
CA THR A 93 -8.72 10.23 17.54
C THR A 93 -9.69 9.30 18.26
N LEU A 94 -10.13 8.21 17.63
CA LEU A 94 -11.03 7.23 18.23
C LEU A 94 -10.35 6.29 19.23
N MET A 95 -9.04 6.02 19.06
CA MET A 95 -8.26 5.15 19.94
C MET A 95 -7.01 5.86 20.49
N PRO A 96 -7.15 6.86 21.39
CA PRO A 96 -6.02 7.65 21.87
C PRO A 96 -5.04 6.88 22.77
N THR A 97 -5.45 5.74 23.37
CA THR A 97 -4.74 5.14 24.53
C THR A 97 -4.69 3.61 24.59
N SER A 98 -5.11 2.85 23.59
CA SER A 98 -5.06 1.37 23.67
C SER A 98 -3.70 0.79 23.27
N GLY A 99 -2.63 1.04 24.05
CA GLY A 99 -1.43 0.19 24.10
C GLY A 99 -0.63 -0.04 22.80
N VAL A 100 -0.90 0.69 21.71
CA VAL A 100 -0.14 0.60 20.47
C VAL A 100 1.02 1.60 20.54
N SER A 101 2.18 1.12 21.00
CA SER A 101 3.44 1.83 20.81
C SER A 101 3.85 1.70 19.35
N TRP A 102 3.53 2.72 18.55
CA TRP A 102 4.13 2.94 17.23
C TRP A 102 5.62 3.21 17.38
#